data_AF-A0A926YFE9-F1
#
_entry.id   AF-A0A926YFE9-F1
#
_cell.length_a   1.000
_cell.length_b   1.000
_cell.length_c   1.000
_cell.angle_alpha   90.00
_cell.angle_beta   90.00
_cell.angle_gamma   90.00
#
_symmetry.space_group_name_H-M   'P 1'
#
loop_
_entity.id
_entity.type
_entity.pdbx_description
1 polymer ?
#
loop_
_entity_poly.entity_id
_entity_poly.type
_entity_poly.pdbx_seq_one_letter_code
_entity_poly.pdbx_strand_id
1 'polypeptide(L)'
;MWNSIKEFGKRYYVLLFASLLICTILFYGCTVGFLDQTVCNLWLRDFLLNLNAEIIGILLVLFLVNRTVRANKENERKKFREIAFRPLKRVFYKQIILLFNMFKASVEVHPCKTYETLEDLFDETYFYELGFLDLLKPAPMLTPRGEEIDWLDYLFTECTSLSVALGKVVDRYSYYLDSEIVDLMEEVADAGFIRFISSIREAKQWHEISIIRGDLLSECQTLLKEYTSSVMKLIDLYNMSVETERQIKIDKNQWREWWGSNVRPRIGDSRIQNAEK
;
A
#
# COMPACT_ATOMS: atom_id res chain seq x y z
N MET A 1 4.82 27.27 3.18
CA MET A 1 4.47 27.73 4.54
C MET A 1 4.99 26.81 5.65
N TRP A 2 4.82 25.48 5.56
CA TRP A 2 5.26 24.52 6.60
C TRP A 2 6.79 24.47 6.85
N ASN A 3 7.59 24.52 5.78
CA ASN A 3 9.06 24.53 5.92
C ASN A 3 9.58 25.81 6.58
N SER A 4 8.88 26.94 6.39
CA SER A 4 9.18 28.20 7.08
C SER A 4 8.94 28.07 8.59
N ILE A 5 7.85 27.41 9.02
CA ILE A 5 7.54 27.18 10.45
C ILE A 5 8.55 26.22 11.11
N LYS A 6 9.03 25.18 10.39
CA LYS A 6 10.09 24.28 10.89
C LYS A 6 11.43 25.01 11.05
N GLU A 7 11.82 25.81 10.06
CA GLU A 7 13.00 26.69 10.10
C GLU A 7 12.91 27.67 11.27
N PHE A 8 11.75 28.30 11.46
CA PHE A 8 11.49 29.27 12.53
C PHE A 8 11.59 28.61 13.91
N GLY A 9 10.98 27.44 14.10
CA GLY A 9 11.08 26.67 15.33
C GLY A 9 12.53 26.31 15.67
N LYS A 10 13.30 25.84 14.68
CA LYS A 10 14.73 25.49 14.87
C LYS A 10 15.55 26.69 15.34
N ARG A 11 15.29 27.89 14.81
CA ARG A 11 15.96 29.14 15.22
C ARG A 11 15.62 29.53 16.67
N TYR A 12 14.36 29.41 17.08
CA TYR A 12 13.98 29.69 18.48
C TYR A 12 14.60 28.71 19.48
N TYR A 13 14.66 27.41 19.15
CA TYR A 13 15.35 26.44 19.99
C TYR A 13 16.83 26.77 20.16
N VAL A 14 17.52 27.17 19.08
CA VAL A 14 18.93 27.57 19.13
C VAL A 14 19.11 28.82 20.00
N LEU A 15 18.25 29.83 19.87
CA LEU A 15 18.33 31.05 20.68
C LEU A 15 18.05 30.77 22.17
N LEU A 16 17.04 29.95 22.49
CA LEU A 16 16.73 29.56 23.87
C LEU A 16 17.85 28.70 24.49
N PHE A 17 18.46 27.82 23.71
CA PHE A 17 19.57 27.01 24.19
C PHE A 17 20.83 27.85 24.40
N ALA A 18 21.11 28.80 23.50
CA ALA A 18 22.19 29.75 23.65
C ALA A 18 22.00 30.67 24.86
N SER A 19 20.77 31.18 25.10
CA SER A 19 20.49 32.00 26.28
C SER A 19 20.64 31.19 27.58
N LEU A 20 20.15 29.95 27.62
CA LEU A 20 20.35 29.05 28.75
C LEU A 20 21.84 28.76 29.02
N LEU A 21 22.62 28.53 27.97
CA LEU A 21 24.06 28.27 28.06
C LEU A 21 24.82 29.50 28.57
N ILE A 22 24.46 30.70 28.11
CA ILE A 22 25.03 31.95 28.63
C ILE A 22 24.65 32.15 30.10
N CYS A 23 23.38 31.93 30.47
CA CYS A 23 22.91 32.09 31.85
C CYS A 23 23.58 31.11 32.82
N THR A 24 23.81 29.87 32.38
CA THR A 24 24.51 28.86 33.18
C THR A 24 26.00 29.16 33.34
N ILE A 25 26.67 29.67 32.30
CA ILE A 25 28.07 30.13 32.40
C ILE A 25 28.19 31.31 33.35
N LEU A 26 27.31 32.31 33.25
CA LEU A 26 27.31 33.47 34.13
C LEU A 26 27.03 33.08 35.59
N PHE A 27 26.10 32.15 35.80
CA PHE A 27 25.80 31.62 37.13
C PHE A 27 27.01 30.89 37.72
N TYR A 28 27.67 30.05 36.93
CA TYR A 28 28.90 29.36 37.34
C TYR A 28 30.02 30.35 37.67
N GLY A 29 30.21 31.39 36.86
CA GLY A 29 31.18 32.46 37.09
C GLY A 29 30.96 33.22 38.41
N CYS A 30 29.70 33.45 38.80
CA CYS A 30 29.37 33.99 40.12
C CYS A 30 29.68 33.00 41.26
N THR A 31 29.41 31.70 41.09
CA THR A 31 29.66 30.70 42.14
C THR A 31 31.14 30.42 42.41
N VAL A 32 31.98 30.45 41.37
CA VAL A 32 33.43 30.20 41.47
C VAL A 32 34.22 31.47 41.85
N GLY A 33 33.55 32.63 41.92
CA GLY A 33 34.17 33.90 42.28
C GLY A 33 35.01 34.51 41.16
N PHE A 34 34.76 34.11 39.90
CA PHE A 34 35.41 34.70 38.73
C PHE A 34 34.83 36.10 38.39
N LEU A 35 33.56 36.32 38.73
CA LEU A 35 32.88 37.61 38.63
C LEU A 35 32.85 38.34 39.99
N ASP A 36 32.72 39.67 39.95
CA ASP A 36 32.67 40.50 41.16
C ASP A 36 31.57 40.04 42.14
N GLN A 37 32.00 39.61 43.33
CA GLN A 37 31.12 39.07 44.37
C GLN A 37 30.09 40.07 44.88
N THR A 38 30.38 41.37 44.82
CA THR A 38 29.42 42.39 45.26
C THR A 38 28.20 42.40 44.34
N VAL A 39 28.41 42.43 43.03
CA VAL A 39 27.35 42.41 42.01
C VAL A 39 26.59 41.08 42.00
N CYS A 40 27.31 39.96 42.13
CA CYS A 40 26.70 38.63 42.18
C CYS A 40 25.75 38.44 43.37
N ASN A 41 26.10 38.96 44.55
CA ASN A 41 25.30 38.84 45.77
C ASN A 41 24.14 39.84 45.85
N LEU A 42 24.19 40.94 45.08
CA LEU A 42 23.18 42.00 45.14
C LEU A 42 21.89 41.64 44.37
N TRP A 43 22.00 41.07 43.17
CA TRP A 43 20.81 40.81 42.33
C TRP A 43 21.04 39.76 41.22
N LEU A 44 22.26 39.62 40.71
CA LEU A 44 22.53 38.84 39.49
C LEU A 44 22.26 37.34 39.66
N ARG A 45 22.58 36.77 40.82
CA ARG A 45 22.35 35.35 41.10
C ARG A 45 20.86 34.99 41.08
N ASP A 46 20.03 35.81 41.72
CA ASP A 46 18.58 35.58 41.80
C ASP A 46 17.92 35.80 40.44
N PHE A 47 18.36 36.81 39.70
CA PHE A 47 17.94 37.03 38.32
C PHE A 47 18.26 35.82 37.42
N LEU A 48 19.49 35.29 37.47
CA LEU A 48 19.91 34.15 36.67
C LEU A 48 19.16 32.86 37.03
N LEU A 49 18.86 32.62 38.31
CA LEU A 49 18.05 31.49 38.74
C LEU A 49 16.62 31.56 38.18
N ASN A 50 15.99 32.72 38.31
CA ASN A 50 14.63 32.94 37.80
C ASN A 50 14.58 32.81 36.27
N LEU A 51 15.54 33.41 35.57
CA LEU A 51 15.64 33.35 34.11
C LEU A 51 15.89 31.91 33.61
N ASN A 52 16.77 31.16 34.28
CA ASN A 52 16.98 29.74 33.96
C ASN A 52 15.70 28.92 34.16
N ALA A 53 14.99 29.13 35.27
CA ALA A 53 13.73 28.45 35.54
C ALA A 53 12.66 28.76 34.47
N GLU A 54 12.55 30.02 34.04
CA GLU A 54 11.64 30.43 32.96
C GLU A 54 12.03 29.81 31.62
N ILE A 55 13.30 29.85 31.23
CA ILE A 55 13.77 29.27 29.96
C ILE A 55 13.52 27.75 29.94
N ILE A 56 13.81 27.04 31.04
CA ILE A 56 13.52 25.61 31.18
C ILE A 56 12.00 25.36 31.04
N GLY A 57 11.18 26.18 31.68
CA GLY A 57 9.72 26.11 31.57
C GLY A 57 9.24 26.26 30.12
N ILE A 58 9.75 27.26 29.39
CA ILE A 58 9.43 27.48 27.97
C ILE A 58 9.86 26.27 27.12
N LEU A 59 11.06 25.75 27.32
CA LEU A 59 11.55 24.58 26.58
C LEU A 59 10.69 23.33 26.84
N LEU A 60 10.27 23.11 28.09
CA LEU A 60 9.40 22.00 28.46
C LEU A 60 8.04 22.13 27.77
N VAL A 61 7.42 23.31 27.79
CA VAL A 61 6.15 23.56 27.11
C VAL A 61 6.28 23.34 25.60
N LEU A 62 7.32 23.89 24.97
CA LEU A 62 7.55 23.71 23.52
C LEU A 62 7.78 22.24 23.16
N PHE A 63 8.51 21.50 24.00
CA PHE A 63 8.73 20.07 23.83
C PHE A 63 7.40 19.29 23.92
N LEU A 64 6.58 19.56 24.93
CA LEU A 64 5.27 18.93 25.10
C LEU A 64 4.34 19.24 23.92
N VAL A 65 4.23 20.50 23.51
CA VAL A 65 3.41 20.90 22.37
C VAL A 65 3.88 20.21 21.10
N ASN A 66 5.18 20.20 20.82
CA ASN A 66 5.71 19.53 19.64
C ASN A 66 5.46 18.01 19.67
N ARG A 67 5.61 17.38 20.84
CA ARG A 67 5.33 15.96 21.02
C ARG A 67 3.84 15.66 20.78
N THR A 68 2.94 16.42 21.38
CA THR A 68 1.49 16.28 21.21
C THR A 68 1.07 16.51 19.76
N VAL A 69 1.59 17.55 19.10
CA VAL A 69 1.30 17.82 17.68
C VAL A 69 1.78 16.69 16.78
N ARG A 70 2.97 16.13 17.03
CA ARG A 70 3.48 14.98 16.26
C ARG A 70 2.62 13.74 16.48
N ALA A 71 2.32 13.41 17.74
CA ALA A 71 1.48 12.26 18.08
C ALA A 71 0.07 12.40 17.47
N ASN A 72 -0.52 13.60 17.52
CA ASN A 72 -1.85 13.82 16.95
C ASN A 72 -1.83 13.67 15.42
N LYS A 73 -0.82 14.20 14.73
CA LYS A 73 -0.68 14.02 13.27
C LYS A 73 -0.48 12.57 12.86
N GLU A 74 0.32 11.82 13.62
CA GLU A 74 0.56 10.41 13.33
C GLU A 74 -0.73 9.60 13.53
N ASN A 75 -1.49 9.92 14.58
CA ASN A 75 -2.80 9.31 14.82
C ASN A 75 -3.83 9.69 13.73
N GLU A 76 -3.88 10.97 13.32
CA GLU A 76 -4.72 11.42 12.20
C GLU A 76 -4.35 10.71 10.91
N ARG A 77 -3.05 10.66 10.56
CA ARG A 77 -2.57 9.92 9.38
C ARG A 77 -2.95 8.46 9.43
N LYS A 78 -2.80 7.79 10.58
CA LYS A 78 -3.20 6.39 10.76
C LYS A 78 -4.71 6.20 10.54
N LYS A 79 -5.54 7.08 11.12
CA LYS A 79 -7.00 7.06 10.92
C LYS A 79 -7.38 7.27 9.46
N PHE A 80 -6.80 8.26 8.79
CA PHE A 80 -7.08 8.54 7.38
C PHE A 80 -6.61 7.39 6.48
N ARG A 81 -5.46 6.79 6.79
CA ARG A 81 -4.96 5.60 6.10
C ARG A 81 -5.95 4.44 6.21
N GLU A 82 -6.41 4.12 7.42
CA GLU A 82 -7.39 3.05 7.62
C GLU A 82 -8.69 3.32 6.85
N ILE A 83 -9.17 4.56 6.84
CA ILE A 83 -10.36 4.97 6.09
C ILE A 83 -10.14 4.84 4.58
N ALA A 84 -8.98 5.26 4.08
CA ALA A 84 -8.60 5.19 2.68
C ALA A 84 -8.53 3.75 2.16
N PHE A 85 -7.98 2.84 2.97
CA PHE A 85 -7.85 1.43 2.61
C PHE A 85 -9.15 0.63 2.78
N ARG A 86 -10.08 1.05 3.64
CA ARG A 86 -11.35 0.34 3.89
C ARG A 86 -12.10 -0.11 2.62
N PRO A 87 -12.33 0.71 1.59
CA PRO A 87 -13.01 0.28 0.36
C PRO A 87 -12.22 -0.75 -0.45
N LEU A 88 -10.89 -0.79 -0.30
CA LEU A 88 -10.02 -1.64 -1.11
C LEU A 88 -10.08 -3.11 -0.71
N LYS A 89 -10.52 -3.45 0.51
CA LYS A 89 -10.60 -4.85 0.98
C LYS A 89 -11.32 -5.76 -0.01
N ARG A 90 -12.52 -5.35 -0.42
CA ARG A 90 -13.36 -6.14 -1.33
C ARG A 90 -12.73 -6.27 -2.71
N VAL A 91 -12.07 -5.20 -3.16
CA VAL A 91 -11.43 -5.13 -4.48
C VAL A 91 -10.19 -6.03 -4.52
N PHE A 92 -9.32 -5.97 -3.50
CA PHE A 92 -8.19 -6.88 -3.38
C PHE A 92 -8.64 -8.34 -3.27
N TYR A 93 -9.67 -8.62 -2.48
CA TYR A 93 -10.17 -9.98 -2.35
C TYR A 93 -10.71 -10.54 -3.69
N LYS A 94 -11.41 -9.72 -4.48
CA LYS A 94 -11.81 -10.08 -5.85
C LYS A 94 -10.61 -10.33 -6.75
N GLN A 95 -9.58 -9.49 -6.66
CA GLN A 95 -8.37 -9.64 -7.47
C GLN A 95 -7.62 -10.93 -7.14
N ILE A 96 -7.52 -11.27 -5.86
CA ILE A 96 -6.93 -12.54 -5.41
C ILE A 96 -7.71 -13.73 -5.96
N ILE A 97 -9.05 -13.71 -5.84
CA ILE A 97 -9.91 -14.77 -6.36
C ILE A 97 -9.74 -14.90 -7.88
N LEU A 98 -9.66 -13.78 -8.61
CA LEU A 98 -9.42 -13.79 -10.05
C LEU A 98 -8.09 -14.48 -10.39
N LEU A 99 -6.99 -14.05 -9.76
CA LEU A 99 -5.65 -14.62 -9.95
C LEU A 99 -5.63 -16.12 -9.65
N PHE A 100 -6.26 -16.53 -8.55
CA PHE A 100 -6.41 -17.94 -8.21
C PHE A 100 -7.25 -18.73 -9.22
N ASN A 101 -8.41 -18.20 -9.62
CA ASN A 101 -9.31 -18.87 -10.55
C ASN A 101 -8.67 -19.03 -11.93
N MET A 102 -7.90 -18.03 -12.39
CA MET A 102 -7.13 -18.14 -13.62
C MET A 102 -6.12 -19.28 -13.51
N PHE A 103 -5.38 -19.37 -12.40
CA PHE A 103 -4.45 -20.47 -12.17
C PHE A 103 -5.16 -21.83 -12.17
N LYS A 104 -6.23 -21.98 -11.39
CA LYS A 104 -7.03 -23.22 -11.34
C LYS A 104 -7.55 -23.62 -12.73
N ALA A 105 -8.05 -22.67 -13.52
CA ALA A 105 -8.56 -22.95 -14.87
C ALA A 105 -7.46 -23.30 -15.88
N SER A 106 -6.22 -22.85 -15.64
CA SER A 106 -5.08 -23.07 -16.53
C SER A 106 -4.35 -24.39 -16.27
N VAL A 107 -4.34 -24.88 -15.03
CA VAL A 107 -3.54 -26.05 -14.61
C VAL A 107 -4.13 -27.38 -15.08
N GLU A 108 -3.28 -28.34 -15.48
CA GLU A 108 -3.71 -29.69 -15.87
C GLU A 108 -4.10 -30.58 -14.69
N VAL A 109 -3.29 -30.56 -13.62
CA VAL A 109 -3.45 -31.42 -12.45
C VAL A 109 -3.22 -30.58 -11.19
N HIS A 110 -4.02 -30.82 -10.14
CA HIS A 110 -3.85 -30.15 -8.87
C HIS A 110 -2.37 -30.20 -8.43
N PRO A 111 -1.71 -29.05 -8.18
CA PRO A 111 -0.31 -29.04 -7.79
C PRO A 111 -0.10 -29.80 -6.48
N CYS A 112 0.96 -30.60 -6.39
CA CYS A 112 1.34 -31.30 -5.15
C CYS A 112 2.03 -30.36 -4.14
N LYS A 113 1.56 -29.10 -4.04
CA LYS A 113 2.09 -28.05 -3.17
C LYS A 113 1.07 -27.76 -2.08
N THR A 114 1.57 -27.53 -0.87
CA THR A 114 0.73 -27.02 0.24
C THR A 114 0.81 -25.51 0.22
N TYR A 115 -0.35 -24.84 0.15
CA TYR A 115 -0.45 -23.38 0.19
C TYR A 115 -0.73 -22.94 1.63
N GLU A 116 0.15 -22.12 2.19
CA GLU A 116 -0.03 -21.53 3.52
C GLU A 116 -0.26 -20.02 3.44
N THR A 117 0.48 -19.32 2.58
CA THR A 117 0.34 -17.88 2.36
C THR A 117 -0.11 -17.56 0.93
N LEU A 118 -0.44 -16.28 0.69
CA LEU A 118 -0.81 -15.84 -0.65
C LEU A 118 0.42 -15.77 -1.57
N GLU A 119 1.61 -15.50 -1.03
CA GLU A 119 2.85 -15.51 -1.82
C GLU A 119 3.16 -16.91 -2.38
N ASP A 120 2.75 -17.98 -1.69
CA ASP A 120 2.92 -19.35 -2.16
C ASP A 120 2.23 -19.63 -3.50
N LEU A 121 1.24 -18.82 -3.88
CA LEU A 121 0.54 -18.95 -5.15
C LEU A 121 1.40 -18.48 -6.33
N PHE A 122 2.22 -17.43 -6.15
CA PHE A 122 2.88 -16.72 -7.26
C PHE A 122 4.31 -17.21 -7.50
N ASP A 123 4.46 -18.49 -7.83
CA ASP A 123 5.74 -19.08 -8.23
C ASP A 123 5.91 -19.18 -9.75
N GLU A 124 7.08 -19.64 -10.21
CA GLU A 124 7.34 -19.83 -11.64
C GLU A 124 6.36 -20.82 -12.31
N THR A 125 5.81 -21.77 -11.54
CA THR A 125 4.80 -22.72 -12.07
C THR A 125 3.50 -21.97 -12.36
N TYR A 126 3.08 -21.07 -11.48
CA TYR A 126 1.92 -20.22 -11.69
C TYR A 126 1.98 -19.44 -13.00
N PHE A 127 3.10 -18.76 -13.27
CA PHE A 127 3.24 -17.96 -14.49
C PHE A 127 3.36 -18.83 -15.76
N TYR A 128 4.00 -19.99 -15.65
CA TYR A 128 4.08 -20.95 -16.75
C TYR A 128 2.71 -21.50 -17.12
N GLU A 129 1.94 -21.99 -16.15
CA GLU A 129 0.62 -22.61 -16.39
C GLU A 129 -0.39 -21.60 -16.93
N LEU A 130 -0.37 -20.36 -16.46
CA LEU A 130 -1.23 -19.29 -16.97
C LEU A 130 -1.01 -18.96 -18.45
N GLY A 131 0.17 -19.25 -19.00
CA GLY A 131 0.42 -19.10 -20.43
C GLY A 131 -0.52 -19.93 -21.31
N PHE A 132 -1.10 -21.01 -20.75
CA PHE A 132 -2.03 -21.90 -21.45
C PHE A 132 -3.51 -21.57 -21.18
N LEU A 133 -3.81 -20.49 -20.45
CA LEU A 133 -5.19 -20.07 -20.24
C LEU A 133 -5.76 -19.50 -21.54
N ASP A 134 -6.89 -20.05 -22.00
CA ASP A 134 -7.65 -19.50 -23.11
C ASP A 134 -8.53 -18.33 -22.65
N LEU A 135 -8.14 -17.12 -23.03
CA LEU A 135 -8.86 -15.91 -22.67
C LEU A 135 -10.28 -15.80 -23.28
N LEU A 136 -10.59 -16.57 -24.32
CA LEU A 136 -11.87 -16.53 -25.02
C LEU A 136 -12.87 -17.58 -24.50
N LYS A 137 -12.44 -18.47 -23.61
CA LYS A 137 -13.33 -19.43 -22.95
C LYS A 137 -14.17 -18.78 -21.85
N PRO A 138 -15.34 -19.36 -21.53
CA PRO A 138 -16.22 -18.84 -20.49
C PRO A 138 -15.53 -18.85 -19.12
N ALA A 139 -15.59 -17.71 -18.44
CA ALA A 139 -15.11 -17.52 -17.08
C ALA A 139 -16.14 -17.99 -16.04
N PRO A 140 -15.74 -18.21 -14.77
CA PRO A 140 -16.63 -18.64 -13.69
C PRO A 140 -17.54 -17.51 -13.14
N MET A 141 -17.91 -16.55 -13.99
CA MET A 141 -18.70 -15.38 -13.61
C MET A 141 -19.74 -15.10 -14.69
N LEU A 142 -20.85 -14.48 -14.28
CA LEU A 142 -21.94 -14.09 -15.17
C LEU A 142 -22.08 -12.58 -15.14
N THR A 143 -22.59 -12.00 -16.23
CA THR A 143 -23.01 -10.61 -16.24
C THR A 143 -24.17 -10.38 -15.24
N PRO A 144 -24.49 -9.13 -14.88
CA PRO A 144 -25.70 -8.82 -14.11
C PRO A 144 -27.00 -9.32 -14.75
N ARG A 145 -26.99 -9.62 -16.06
CA ARG A 145 -28.11 -10.17 -16.83
C ARG A 145 -28.12 -11.71 -16.87
N GLY A 146 -27.13 -12.36 -16.26
CA GLY A 146 -26.99 -13.81 -16.24
C GLY A 146 -26.33 -14.41 -17.49
N GLU A 147 -25.68 -13.59 -18.32
CA GLU A 147 -24.98 -14.04 -19.53
C GLU A 147 -23.56 -14.49 -19.19
N GLU A 148 -23.05 -15.49 -19.91
CA GLU A 148 -21.67 -15.93 -19.78
C GLU A 148 -20.71 -14.84 -20.26
N ILE A 149 -19.66 -14.58 -19.48
CA ILE A 149 -18.54 -13.72 -19.88
C ILE A 149 -17.32 -14.58 -20.10
N ASP A 150 -16.45 -14.18 -21.03
CA ASP A 150 -15.16 -14.83 -21.18
C ASP A 150 -14.11 -14.28 -20.20
N TRP A 151 -12.97 -14.96 -20.15
CA TRP A 151 -11.86 -14.59 -19.29
C TRP A 151 -11.31 -13.20 -19.59
N LEU A 152 -11.25 -12.80 -20.87
CA LEU A 152 -10.76 -11.48 -21.26
C LEU A 152 -11.66 -10.37 -20.71
N ASP A 153 -12.97 -10.48 -20.88
CA ASP A 153 -13.93 -9.50 -20.37
C ASP A 153 -13.98 -9.50 -18.84
N TYR A 154 -13.85 -10.67 -18.21
CA TYR A 154 -13.80 -10.78 -16.76
C TYR A 154 -12.55 -10.09 -16.19
N LEU A 155 -11.38 -10.43 -16.74
CA LEU A 155 -10.08 -9.88 -16.36
C LEU A 155 -10.05 -8.36 -16.54
N PHE A 156 -10.50 -7.87 -17.70
CA PHE A 156 -10.60 -6.44 -17.95
C PHE A 156 -11.49 -5.73 -16.92
N THR A 157 -12.66 -6.31 -16.61
CA THR A 157 -13.63 -5.70 -15.69
C THR A 157 -13.05 -5.56 -14.28
N GLU A 158 -12.41 -6.61 -13.76
CA GLU A 158 -11.81 -6.57 -12.43
C GLU A 158 -10.54 -5.69 -12.39
N CYS A 159 -9.69 -5.72 -13.42
CA CYS A 159 -8.55 -4.79 -13.54
C CYS A 159 -9.02 -3.32 -13.58
N THR A 160 -10.06 -3.01 -14.35
CA THR A 160 -10.65 -1.67 -14.40
C THR A 160 -11.27 -1.29 -13.05
N SER A 161 -11.97 -2.22 -12.41
CA SER A 161 -12.54 -1.99 -11.07
C SER A 161 -11.45 -1.69 -10.04
N LEU A 162 -10.30 -2.38 -10.12
CA LEU A 162 -9.15 -2.10 -9.27
C LEU A 162 -8.57 -0.72 -9.55
N SER A 163 -8.25 -0.41 -10.81
CA SER A 163 -7.69 0.89 -11.22
C SER A 163 -8.58 2.06 -10.78
N VAL A 164 -9.90 1.97 -11.01
CA VAL A 164 -10.87 2.98 -10.58
C VAL A 164 -10.94 3.11 -9.06
N ALA A 165 -10.87 2.00 -8.32
CA ALA A 165 -10.91 2.03 -6.86
C ALA A 165 -9.65 2.68 -6.28
N LEU A 166 -8.47 2.36 -6.84
CA LEU A 166 -7.20 2.96 -6.44
C LEU A 166 -7.16 4.46 -6.78
N GLY A 167 -7.55 4.84 -8.00
CA GLY A 167 -7.63 6.24 -8.41
C GLY A 167 -8.52 7.07 -7.48
N LYS A 168 -9.71 6.56 -7.12
CA LYS A 168 -10.58 7.23 -6.15
C LYS A 168 -9.95 7.42 -4.77
N VAL A 169 -9.11 6.47 -4.33
CA VAL A 169 -8.41 6.57 -3.05
C VAL A 169 -7.30 7.61 -3.14
N VAL A 170 -6.51 7.59 -4.21
CA VAL A 170 -5.45 8.58 -4.48
C VAL A 170 -6.04 9.99 -4.57
N ASP A 171 -7.08 10.20 -5.38
CA ASP A 171 -7.72 11.51 -5.56
C ASP A 171 -8.23 12.10 -4.24
N ARG A 172 -8.82 11.25 -3.37
CA ARG A 172 -9.46 11.69 -2.14
C ARG A 172 -8.52 11.79 -0.95
N TYR A 173 -7.48 10.97 -0.90
CA TYR A 173 -6.64 10.79 0.29
C TYR A 173 -5.13 11.04 0.06
N SER A 174 -4.69 11.41 -1.15
CA SER A 174 -3.27 11.67 -1.48
C SER A 174 -2.56 12.61 -0.48
N TYR A 175 -3.26 13.63 0.03
CA TYR A 175 -2.70 14.56 1.03
C TYR A 175 -2.33 13.89 2.37
N TYR A 176 -3.05 12.82 2.74
CA TYR A 176 -2.90 12.13 4.02
C TYR A 176 -2.10 10.84 3.93
N LEU A 177 -1.96 10.29 2.73
CA LEU A 177 -1.16 9.11 2.47
C LEU A 177 0.31 9.48 2.33
N ASP A 178 1.20 8.51 2.63
CA ASP A 178 2.63 8.69 2.35
C ASP A 178 2.85 8.61 0.84
N SER A 179 3.84 9.35 0.32
CA SER A 179 4.12 9.38 -1.12
C SER A 179 4.35 7.99 -1.69
N GLU A 180 5.09 7.13 -0.98
CA GLU A 180 5.33 5.73 -1.38
C GLU A 180 4.03 4.93 -1.59
N ILE A 181 3.01 5.17 -0.77
CA ILE A 181 1.71 4.49 -0.92
C ILE A 181 0.99 5.02 -2.16
N VAL A 182 1.03 6.34 -2.38
CA VAL A 182 0.41 6.98 -3.54
C VAL A 182 1.08 6.48 -4.83
N ASP A 183 2.40 6.52 -4.88
CA ASP A 183 3.20 6.06 -6.02
C ASP A 183 2.89 4.60 -6.35
N LEU A 184 2.81 3.72 -5.35
CA LEU A 184 2.44 2.31 -5.56
C LEU A 184 0.99 2.12 -6.03
N MET A 185 0.04 2.91 -5.50
CA MET A 185 -1.35 2.86 -5.96
C MET A 185 -1.47 3.30 -7.42
N GLU A 186 -0.75 4.34 -7.83
CA GLU A 186 -0.69 4.81 -9.21
C GLU A 186 -0.01 3.78 -10.12
N GLU A 187 1.11 3.18 -9.69
CA GLU A 187 1.81 2.12 -10.40
C GLU A 187 0.89 0.91 -10.67
N VAL A 188 0.12 0.46 -9.67
CA VAL A 188 -0.83 -0.64 -9.83
C VAL A 188 -2.03 -0.23 -10.68
N ALA A 189 -2.54 1.00 -10.53
CA ALA A 189 -3.69 1.49 -11.28
C ALA A 189 -3.40 1.65 -12.78
N ASP A 190 -2.15 1.94 -13.13
CA ASP A 190 -1.68 2.19 -14.50
C ASP A 190 -0.65 1.15 -14.98
N ALA A 191 -0.71 -0.05 -14.40
CA ALA A 191 0.22 -1.12 -14.71
C ALA A 191 0.16 -1.52 -16.20
N GLY A 192 1.32 -1.82 -16.78
CA GLY A 192 1.42 -2.23 -18.20
C GLY A 192 0.56 -3.44 -18.55
N PHE A 193 0.35 -4.36 -17.60
CA PHE A 193 -0.58 -5.47 -17.75
C PHE A 193 -2.03 -5.02 -17.98
N ILE A 194 -2.52 -4.03 -17.22
CA ILE A 194 -3.89 -3.52 -17.38
C ILE A 194 -4.06 -2.88 -18.76
N ARG A 195 -3.06 -2.11 -19.22
CA ARG A 195 -3.07 -1.52 -20.56
C ARG A 195 -3.09 -2.61 -21.64
N PHE A 196 -2.26 -3.65 -21.49
CA PHE A 196 -2.23 -4.79 -22.40
C PHE A 196 -3.59 -5.47 -22.53
N ILE A 197 -4.24 -5.82 -21.40
CA ILE A 197 -5.58 -6.42 -21.39
C ILE A 197 -6.62 -5.49 -22.02
N SER A 198 -6.53 -4.19 -21.76
CA SER A 198 -7.42 -3.19 -22.37
C SER A 198 -7.29 -3.18 -23.89
N SER A 199 -6.06 -3.17 -24.41
CA SER A 199 -5.80 -3.20 -25.85
C SER A 199 -6.30 -4.48 -26.52
N ILE A 200 -6.14 -5.65 -25.88
CA ILE A 200 -6.67 -6.91 -26.43
C ILE A 200 -8.20 -6.88 -26.45
N ARG A 201 -8.83 -6.39 -25.38
CA ARG A 201 -10.29 -6.28 -25.33
C ARG A 201 -10.82 -5.34 -26.40
N GLU A 202 -10.17 -4.20 -26.61
CA GLU A 202 -10.50 -3.32 -27.73
C GLU A 202 -10.33 -4.07 -29.06
N ALA A 203 -9.21 -4.76 -29.30
CA ALA A 203 -9.05 -5.55 -30.52
C ALA A 203 -10.20 -6.57 -30.73
N LYS A 204 -10.67 -7.24 -29.67
CA LYS A 204 -11.83 -8.15 -29.71
C LYS A 204 -13.14 -7.46 -30.07
N GLN A 205 -13.33 -6.21 -29.67
CA GLN A 205 -14.55 -5.46 -30.00
C GLN A 205 -14.56 -4.97 -31.46
N TRP A 206 -13.38 -4.68 -32.02
CA TRP A 206 -13.24 -4.11 -33.37
C TRP A 206 -13.06 -5.18 -34.45
N HIS A 207 -12.55 -6.35 -34.10
CA HIS A 207 -12.34 -7.48 -35.02
C HIS A 207 -13.22 -8.66 -34.63
N GLU A 208 -13.76 -9.39 -35.62
CA GLU A 208 -14.44 -10.66 -35.35
C GLU A 208 -13.48 -11.61 -34.60
N ILE A 209 -14.01 -12.31 -33.60
CA ILE A 209 -13.30 -13.16 -32.61
C ILE A 209 -12.28 -14.13 -33.25
N SER A 210 -12.46 -14.47 -34.53
CA SER A 210 -11.66 -15.43 -35.30
C SER A 210 -10.18 -15.07 -35.47
N ILE A 211 -9.75 -13.82 -35.23
CA ILE A 211 -8.35 -13.39 -35.41
C ILE A 211 -7.53 -13.50 -34.12
N ILE A 212 -8.19 -13.54 -32.96
CA ILE A 212 -7.53 -13.43 -31.66
C ILE A 212 -7.19 -14.82 -31.12
N ARG A 213 -5.91 -15.04 -30.82
CA ARG A 213 -5.47 -16.25 -30.14
C ARG A 213 -5.86 -16.19 -28.65
N GLY A 214 -6.22 -17.34 -28.08
CA GLY A 214 -6.57 -17.44 -26.66
C GLY A 214 -5.37 -17.37 -25.70
N ASP A 215 -4.18 -17.77 -26.15
CA ASP A 215 -2.94 -17.95 -25.34
C ASP A 215 -2.14 -16.66 -25.12
N LEU A 216 -2.74 -15.48 -25.25
CA LEU A 216 -2.03 -14.20 -25.23
C LEU A 216 -1.33 -13.88 -23.89
N LEU A 217 -1.68 -14.58 -22.80
CA LEU A 217 -0.97 -14.44 -21.53
C LEU A 217 0.46 -14.99 -21.57
N SER A 218 0.77 -15.92 -22.48
CA SER A 218 2.13 -16.43 -22.66
C SER A 218 3.10 -15.33 -23.13
N GLU A 219 2.62 -14.36 -23.91
CA GLU A 219 3.41 -13.25 -24.46
C GLU A 219 3.59 -12.09 -23.45
N CYS A 220 2.81 -12.05 -22.37
CA CYS A 220 2.84 -10.95 -21.39
C CYS A 220 3.25 -11.38 -19.97
N GLN A 221 3.90 -12.54 -19.82
CA GLN A 221 4.32 -13.08 -18.52
C GLN A 221 5.11 -12.06 -17.68
N THR A 222 6.02 -11.30 -18.29
CA THR A 222 6.79 -10.26 -17.57
C THR A 222 5.89 -9.18 -16.99
N LEU A 223 4.93 -8.67 -17.77
CA LEU A 223 3.97 -7.66 -17.31
C LEU A 223 3.08 -8.20 -16.19
N LEU A 224 2.67 -9.47 -16.29
CA LEU A 224 1.88 -10.13 -15.27
C LEU A 224 2.68 -10.34 -13.97
N LYS A 225 3.96 -10.70 -14.05
CA LYS A 225 4.88 -10.82 -12.90
C LYS A 225 5.05 -9.47 -12.18
N GLU A 226 5.31 -8.41 -12.93
CA GLU A 226 5.43 -7.06 -12.38
C GLU A 226 4.13 -6.62 -11.70
N TYR A 227 3.00 -6.80 -12.40
CA TYR A 227 1.68 -6.46 -11.87
C TYR A 227 1.34 -7.22 -10.58
N THR A 228 1.53 -8.54 -10.56
CA THR A 228 1.26 -9.37 -9.37
C THR A 228 2.15 -8.98 -8.20
N SER A 229 3.45 -8.72 -8.44
CA SER A 229 4.36 -8.21 -7.42
C SER A 229 3.88 -6.88 -6.81
N SER A 230 3.48 -5.91 -7.64
CA SER A 230 3.04 -4.59 -7.15
C SER A 230 1.68 -4.68 -6.43
N VAL A 231 0.77 -5.52 -6.89
CA VAL A 231 -0.49 -5.83 -6.18
C VAL A 231 -0.21 -6.47 -4.81
N MET A 232 0.73 -7.42 -4.73
CA MET A 232 1.09 -8.09 -3.48
C MET A 232 1.69 -7.11 -2.46
N LYS A 233 2.63 -6.26 -2.89
CA LYS A 233 3.17 -5.19 -2.03
C LYS A 233 2.05 -4.28 -1.50
N LEU A 234 1.06 -3.97 -2.34
CA LEU A 234 -0.06 -3.12 -1.94
C LEU A 234 -1.01 -3.82 -0.95
N ILE A 235 -1.19 -5.14 -1.08
CA ILE A 235 -1.93 -5.96 -0.11
C ILE A 235 -1.18 -6.04 1.23
N ASP A 236 0.14 -6.14 1.22
CA ASP A 236 0.96 -6.11 2.44
C ASP A 236 0.82 -4.79 3.16
N LEU A 237 0.92 -3.66 2.43
CA LEU A 237 0.68 -2.34 2.99
C LEU A 237 -0.74 -2.17 3.52
N TYR A 238 -1.74 -2.74 2.84
CA TYR A 238 -3.11 -2.80 3.36
C TYR A 238 -3.15 -3.55 4.70
N ASN A 239 -2.56 -4.74 4.77
CA ASN A 239 -2.56 -5.59 5.96
C ASN A 239 -1.83 -4.94 7.15
N MET A 240 -0.76 -4.18 6.89
CA MET A 240 -0.07 -3.37 7.92
C MET A 240 -0.89 -2.17 8.39
N SER A 241 -1.82 -1.68 7.57
CA SER A 241 -2.58 -0.46 7.83
C SER A 241 -3.92 -0.69 8.54
N VAL A 242 -4.39 -1.93 8.63
CA VAL A 242 -5.69 -2.28 9.20
C VAL A 242 -5.56 -3.16 10.44
N GLU A 243 -6.61 -3.20 11.27
CA GLU A 243 -6.72 -4.11 12.41
C GLU A 243 -6.69 -5.58 11.98
N THR A 244 -6.21 -6.46 12.86
CA THR A 244 -5.98 -7.88 12.56
C THR A 244 -7.22 -8.60 12.01
N GLU A 245 -8.42 -8.24 12.47
CA GLU A 245 -9.70 -8.81 12.00
C GLU A 245 -10.04 -8.43 10.55
N ARG A 246 -9.49 -7.32 10.06
CA ARG A 246 -9.76 -6.81 8.73
C ARG A 246 -8.70 -7.22 7.71
N GLN A 247 -7.55 -7.71 8.16
CA GLN A 247 -6.48 -8.21 7.30
C GLN A 247 -7.01 -9.26 6.32
N ILE A 248 -6.46 -9.24 5.11
CA ILE A 248 -6.69 -10.26 4.11
C ILE A 248 -5.76 -11.42 4.47
N LYS A 249 -6.35 -12.49 5.02
CA LYS A 249 -5.67 -13.74 5.32
C LYS A 249 -6.46 -14.86 4.66
N ILE A 250 -5.73 -15.74 3.99
CA ILE A 250 -6.29 -16.94 3.38
C ILE A 250 -5.90 -18.08 4.29
N ASP A 251 -6.88 -18.71 4.93
CA ASP A 251 -6.61 -19.84 5.80
C ASP A 251 -6.58 -21.16 5.02
N LYS A 252 -6.12 -22.23 5.69
CA LYS A 252 -6.04 -23.57 5.08
C LYS A 252 -7.41 -24.12 4.64
N ASN A 253 -8.50 -23.69 5.29
CA ASN A 253 -9.84 -24.15 4.95
C ASN A 253 -10.33 -23.48 3.66
N GLN A 254 -10.03 -22.19 3.51
CA GLN A 254 -10.34 -21.40 2.33
C GLN A 254 -9.58 -21.89 1.10
N TRP A 255 -8.29 -22.22 1.25
CA TRP A 255 -7.54 -22.89 0.18
C TRP A 255 -8.21 -24.21 -0.24
N ARG A 256 -8.62 -25.04 0.74
CA ARG A 256 -9.31 -26.31 0.46
C ARG A 256 -10.65 -26.08 -0.24
N GLU A 257 -11.41 -25.07 0.17
CA GLU A 257 -12.68 -24.70 -0.45
C GLU A 257 -12.47 -24.27 -1.91
N TRP A 258 -11.51 -23.39 -2.16
CA TRP A 258 -11.20 -22.86 -3.48
C TRP A 258 -10.74 -23.95 -4.47
N TRP A 259 -9.95 -24.91 -3.99
CA TRP A 259 -9.55 -26.09 -4.76
C TRP A 259 -10.65 -27.15 -4.89
N GLY A 260 -11.76 -27.02 -4.16
CA GLY A 260 -12.87 -27.96 -4.18
C GLY A 260 -13.44 -28.19 -5.58
N SER A 261 -13.84 -29.43 -5.86
CA SER A 261 -14.45 -29.85 -7.14
C SER A 261 -15.80 -29.19 -7.44
N ASN A 262 -16.46 -28.69 -6.40
CA ASN A 262 -17.78 -28.06 -6.49
C ASN A 262 -17.71 -26.56 -6.83
N VAL A 263 -16.50 -25.98 -6.85
CA VAL A 263 -16.27 -24.56 -7.11
C VAL A 263 -15.78 -24.39 -8.55
N ARG A 264 -16.47 -23.56 -9.34
CA ARG A 264 -16.00 -23.15 -10.68
C ARG A 264 -14.89 -22.10 -10.55
N PRO A 265 -13.88 -22.10 -11.43
CA PRO A 265 -13.68 -23.03 -12.54
C PRO A 265 -13.15 -24.38 -12.02
N ARG A 266 -13.39 -25.48 -12.73
CA ARG A 266 -12.70 -26.74 -12.44
C ARG A 266 -11.28 -26.68 -12.99
N ILE A 267 -10.46 -27.61 -12.53
CA ILE A 267 -9.06 -27.72 -12.92
C ILE A 267 -8.99 -27.92 -14.44
N GLY A 268 -8.26 -27.05 -15.12
CA GLY A 268 -8.02 -27.15 -16.57
C GLY A 268 -9.22 -26.81 -17.46
N ASP A 269 -10.33 -26.32 -16.92
CA ASP A 269 -11.56 -26.03 -17.69
C ASP A 269 -11.30 -25.09 -18.87
N SER A 270 -10.38 -24.14 -18.70
CA SER A 270 -10.06 -23.13 -19.71
C SER A 270 -8.66 -23.27 -20.27
N ARG A 271 -7.99 -24.40 -20.05
CA ARG A 271 -6.68 -24.66 -20.65
C ARG A 271 -6.78 -24.88 -22.15
N ILE A 272 -5.80 -24.39 -22.89
CA ILE A 272 -5.58 -24.72 -24.30
C ILE A 272 -4.96 -26.12 -24.34
N GLN A 273 -5.73 -27.11 -24.77
CA GLN A 273 -5.20 -28.43 -25.08
C GLN A 273 -4.41 -28.26 -26.36
N ASN A 274 -3.08 -28.44 -26.31
CA ASN A 274 -2.14 -28.23 -27.43
C ASN A 274 -2.82 -28.25 -28.80
N ALA A 275 -3.00 -27.06 -29.39
CA ALA A 275 -2.93 -26.95 -30.83
C ALA A 275 -1.55 -27.48 -31.23
N GLU A 276 -1.52 -28.42 -32.17
CA GLU A 276 -0.31 -29.02 -32.72
C GLU A 276 0.77 -27.93 -32.93
N LYS A 277 1.94 -28.12 -32.31
CA LYS A 277 3.14 -27.33 -32.63
C LYS A 277 3.59 -27.59 -34.05
#